data_AF-A0A0F9K2Q3-F1
#
_entry.id   AF-A0A0F9K2Q3-F1
#
_cell.length_a   1.000
_cell.length_b   1.000
_cell.length_c   1.000
_cell.angle_alpha   90.00
_cell.angle_beta   90.00
_cell.angle_gamma   90.00
#
_symmetry.space_group_name_H-M   'P 1'
#
loop_
_entity.id
_entity.type
_entity.pdbx_description
1 polymer ?
#
loop_
_entity_poly.entity_id
_entity_poly.type
_entity_poly.pdbx_seq_one_letter_code
_entity_poly.pdbx_strand_id
1 'polypeptide(L)'
;MSIINRRYNWLFLAEGYTGSRAYAEALLKLESSEEVGRHHARWPELRDKGLIDTLNLDVFSVVRHPLDIIATQCAKNDKNSVPYWLTHRFLSRQSFFMHRPDITIKYENGLKSEIELVVGATIDVRTKFKTEDKIKWQNIFTKEDVKFALATIPELITLGYVPSALRHQARSYDVNPYLEEHKNHA
;
A
#
# COMPACT_ATOMS: atom_id res chain seq x y z
N MET A 1 -2.57 1.60 12.62
CA MET A 1 -1.78 1.01 13.71
C MET A 1 -0.35 1.41 13.43
N SER A 2 0.34 1.94 14.42
CA SER A 2 1.72 2.37 14.29
C SER A 2 2.51 1.71 15.40
N ILE A 3 3.57 0.99 15.06
CA ILE A 3 4.38 0.22 16.01
C ILE A 3 5.74 0.88 16.11
N ILE A 4 6.16 1.26 17.30
CA ILE A 4 7.48 1.83 17.54
C ILE A 4 8.33 0.85 18.33
N ASN A 5 9.62 0.83 18.07
CA ASN A 5 10.61 0.22 18.94
C ASN A 5 11.75 1.21 19.17
N ARG A 6 11.79 1.82 20.35
CA ARG A 6 12.79 2.84 20.69
C ARG A 6 14.16 2.24 21.00
N ARG A 7 14.22 0.95 21.34
CA ARG A 7 15.50 0.26 21.60
C ARG A 7 16.27 0.05 20.30
N TYR A 8 15.57 -0.29 19.22
CA TYR A 8 16.14 -0.53 17.89
C TYR A 8 15.86 0.59 16.90
N ASN A 9 15.34 1.73 17.38
CA ASN A 9 15.18 2.96 16.62
C ASN A 9 14.39 2.84 15.31
N TRP A 10 13.22 2.19 15.33
CA TRP A 10 12.35 2.11 14.15
C TRP A 10 10.88 2.40 14.46
N LEU A 11 10.16 2.84 13.43
CA LEU A 11 8.72 3.11 13.45
C LEU A 11 8.04 2.49 12.23
N PHE A 12 7.16 1.53 12.47
CA PHE A 12 6.31 0.94 11.45
C PHE A 12 4.96 1.65 11.36
N LEU A 13 4.57 2.07 10.16
CA LEU A 13 3.26 2.68 9.89
C LEU A 13 2.41 1.73 9.02
N ALA A 14 1.39 1.11 9.62
CA ALA A 14 0.57 0.12 8.92
C ALA A 14 -0.44 0.76 7.96
N GLU A 15 -0.38 0.37 6.70
CA GLU A 15 -1.31 0.77 5.65
C GLU A 15 -2.68 0.09 5.76
N GLY A 16 -3.67 0.62 5.05
CA GLY A 16 -5.08 0.23 5.14
C GLY A 16 -5.45 -1.18 4.69
N TYR A 17 -4.50 -2.04 4.32
CA TYR A 17 -4.76 -3.39 3.79
C TYR A 17 -4.26 -4.50 4.71
N THR A 18 -4.88 -5.69 4.58
CA THR A 18 -4.70 -6.84 5.50
C THR A 18 -3.23 -7.28 5.64
N GLY A 19 -2.45 -7.24 4.57
CA GLY A 19 -1.02 -7.57 4.61
C GLY A 19 -0.26 -6.66 5.57
N SER A 20 -0.32 -5.33 5.37
CA SER A 20 0.37 -4.37 6.25
C SER A 20 -0.05 -4.49 7.72
N ARG A 21 -1.34 -4.75 7.98
CA ARG A 21 -1.85 -4.98 9.34
C ARG A 21 -1.29 -6.24 9.99
N ALA A 22 -1.16 -7.34 9.25
CA ALA A 22 -0.58 -8.58 9.76
C ALA A 22 0.89 -8.39 10.19
N TYR A 23 1.64 -7.53 9.49
CA TYR A 23 3.00 -7.18 9.89
C TYR A 23 3.04 -6.33 11.14
N ALA A 24 2.16 -5.34 11.29
CA ALA A 24 2.08 -4.62 12.56
C ALA A 24 1.72 -5.55 13.74
N GLU A 25 0.80 -6.51 13.56
CA GLU A 25 0.48 -7.52 14.59
C GLU A 25 1.70 -8.39 14.95
N ALA A 26 2.56 -8.70 13.99
CA ALA A 26 3.78 -9.46 14.22
C ALA A 26 4.86 -8.61 14.93
N LEU A 27 5.06 -7.38 14.47
CA LEU A 27 6.06 -6.46 15.02
C LEU A 27 5.76 -6.04 16.46
N LEU A 28 4.48 -5.93 16.83
CA LEU A 28 4.04 -5.64 18.19
C LEU A 28 4.44 -6.74 19.19
N LYS A 29 4.72 -7.96 18.73
CA LYS A 29 5.16 -9.07 19.59
C LYS A 29 6.65 -9.06 19.89
N LEU A 30 7.43 -8.22 19.19
CA LEU A 30 8.85 -8.10 19.45
C LEU A 30 9.10 -7.40 20.80
N GLU A 31 10.20 -7.75 21.45
CA GLU A 31 10.62 -7.13 22.70
C GLU A 31 10.78 -5.61 22.53
N SER A 32 10.26 -4.85 23.50
CA SER A 32 10.31 -3.37 23.50
C SER A 32 9.50 -2.69 22.39
N SER A 33 8.65 -3.42 21.65
CA SER A 33 7.71 -2.83 20.71
C SER A 33 6.43 -2.36 21.40
N GLU A 34 5.92 -1.21 20.95
CA GLU A 34 4.71 -0.59 21.49
C GLU A 34 3.80 -0.09 20.35
N GLU A 35 2.49 -0.24 20.51
CA GLU A 35 1.55 0.49 19.64
C GLU A 35 1.47 1.95 20.10
N VAL A 36 1.62 2.87 19.15
CA VAL A 36 1.52 4.32 19.38
C VAL A 36 0.47 4.97 18.50
N GLY A 37 -0.21 5.97 19.06
CA GLY A 37 -1.28 6.70 18.38
C GLY A 37 -2.59 5.93 18.28
N ARG A 38 -3.47 6.39 17.39
CA ARG A 38 -4.79 5.78 17.13
C ARG A 38 -4.75 4.89 15.89
N HIS A 39 -5.81 4.11 15.68
CA HIS A 39 -6.02 3.35 14.46
C HIS A 39 -5.98 4.28 13.23
N HIS A 40 -4.93 4.14 12.40
CA HIS A 40 -4.58 4.99 11.24
C HIS A 40 -3.96 6.36 11.56
N ALA A 41 -3.28 6.51 12.70
CA ALA A 41 -2.51 7.71 13.01
C ALA A 41 -1.48 8.02 11.91
N ARG A 42 -1.53 9.26 11.40
CA ARG A 42 -0.61 9.73 10.35
C ARG A 42 0.70 10.21 10.97
N TRP A 43 1.77 10.20 10.18
CA TRP A 43 3.08 10.68 10.62
C TRP A 43 3.03 12.06 11.29
N PRO A 44 2.43 13.12 10.69
CA PRO A 44 2.41 14.44 11.33
C PRO A 44 1.73 14.43 12.69
N GLU A 45 0.63 13.67 12.82
CA GLU A 45 -0.09 13.53 14.08
C GLU A 45 0.77 12.91 15.18
N LEU A 46 1.55 11.88 14.85
CA LEU A 46 2.44 11.22 15.82
C LEU A 46 3.56 12.14 16.28
N ARG A 47 4.17 12.88 15.35
CA ARG A 47 5.23 13.85 15.63
C ARG A 47 4.70 15.02 16.45
N ASP A 48 3.57 15.61 16.05
CA ASP A 48 3.02 16.80 16.70
C ASP A 48 2.55 16.50 18.13
N LYS A 49 2.25 15.24 18.44
CA LYS A 49 1.96 14.75 19.80
C LYS A 49 3.21 14.38 20.61
N GLY A 50 4.41 14.56 20.06
CA GLY A 50 5.67 14.17 20.70
C GLY A 50 5.81 12.66 20.94
N LEU A 51 5.05 11.83 20.21
CA LEU A 51 5.08 10.37 20.39
C LEU A 51 6.29 9.74 19.70
N ILE A 52 6.88 10.45 18.74
CA ILE A 52 8.05 10.07 17.96
C ILE A 52 9.03 11.26 17.89
N ASP A 53 10.32 10.98 18.01
CA ASP A 53 11.38 11.90 17.61
C ASP A 53 11.97 11.38 16.30
N THR A 54 11.71 12.07 15.20
CA THR A 54 12.02 11.57 13.85
C THR A 54 13.49 11.63 13.50
N LEU A 55 14.34 12.30 14.30
CA LEU A 55 15.74 12.50 13.94
C LEU A 55 16.56 11.21 13.93
N ASN A 56 16.08 10.14 14.58
CA ASN A 56 16.82 8.89 14.72
C ASN A 56 16.00 7.62 14.46
N LEU A 57 14.78 7.72 13.91
CA LEU A 57 13.94 6.54 13.67
C LEU A 57 13.93 6.14 12.20
N ASP A 58 14.23 4.88 11.91
CA ASP A 58 13.94 4.27 10.61
C ASP A 58 12.43 4.10 10.47
N VAL A 59 11.79 5.02 9.74
CA VAL A 59 10.34 4.97 9.51
C VAL A 59 10.05 4.18 8.24
N PHE A 60 9.23 3.14 8.37
CA PHE A 60 8.94 2.23 7.27
C PHE A 60 7.47 1.79 7.19
N SER A 61 7.03 1.46 5.97
CA SER A 61 5.72 0.84 5.73
C SER A 61 5.83 -0.26 4.68
N VAL A 62 4.95 -1.26 4.80
CA VAL A 62 4.71 -2.20 3.71
C VAL A 62 3.63 -1.66 2.80
N VAL A 63 3.96 -1.51 1.52
CA VAL A 63 3.02 -1.16 0.44
C VAL A 63 2.79 -2.36 -0.46
N ARG A 64 1.68 -2.33 -1.19
CA ARG A 64 1.29 -3.39 -2.14
C ARG A 64 1.00 -2.76 -3.49
N HIS A 65 1.10 -3.50 -4.57
CA HIS A 65 0.76 -3.00 -5.88
C HIS A 65 -0.71 -2.50 -5.91
N PRO A 66 -1.01 -1.23 -6.26
CA PRO A 66 -2.37 -0.69 -6.28
C PRO A 66 -3.38 -1.53 -7.06
N LEU A 67 -2.98 -2.04 -8.24
CA LEU A 67 -3.84 -2.93 -9.04
C LEU A 67 -4.12 -4.28 -8.35
N ASP A 68 -3.17 -4.76 -7.54
CA ASP A 68 -3.37 -5.99 -6.77
C ASP A 68 -4.32 -5.78 -5.58
N ILE A 69 -4.37 -4.56 -5.03
CA ILE A 69 -5.38 -4.15 -4.06
C ILE A 69 -6.76 -4.13 -4.71
N ILE A 70 -6.92 -3.49 -5.87
CA ILE A 70 -8.20 -3.46 -6.61
C ILE A 70 -8.64 -4.88 -6.98
N ALA A 71 -7.74 -5.71 -7.52
CA ALA A 71 -8.01 -7.12 -7.82
C ALA A 71 -8.56 -7.87 -6.60
N THR A 72 -7.93 -7.69 -5.43
CA THR A 72 -8.42 -8.28 -4.19
C THR A 72 -9.78 -7.73 -3.76
N GLN A 73 -10.09 -6.45 -4.01
CA GLN A 73 -11.42 -5.91 -3.71
C GLN A 73 -12.50 -6.45 -4.65
N CYS A 74 -12.20 -6.58 -5.94
CA CYS A 74 -13.09 -7.20 -6.92
C CYS A 74 -13.39 -8.66 -6.53
N ALA A 75 -12.37 -9.43 -6.16
CA ALA A 75 -12.54 -10.82 -5.73
C ALA A 75 -13.32 -10.98 -4.40
N LYS A 76 -13.41 -9.92 -3.58
CA LYS A 76 -14.19 -9.92 -2.33
C LYS A 76 -15.62 -9.47 -2.50
N ASN A 77 -15.91 -8.72 -3.57
CA ASN A 77 -17.19 -8.07 -3.78
C ASN A 77 -17.66 -8.27 -5.23
N ASP A 78 -18.52 -9.27 -5.42
CA ASP A 78 -19.06 -9.63 -6.74
C ASP A 78 -19.87 -8.52 -7.41
N LYS A 79 -20.20 -7.43 -6.70
CA LYS A 79 -21.02 -6.33 -7.24
C LYS A 79 -20.22 -5.26 -7.97
N ASN A 80 -18.92 -5.13 -7.68
CA ASN A 80 -18.12 -4.00 -8.17
C ASN A 80 -17.02 -4.48 -9.13
N SER A 81 -17.11 -4.04 -10.39
CA SER A 81 -16.15 -4.38 -11.45
C SER A 81 -14.84 -3.60 -11.33
N VAL A 82 -13.82 -4.00 -12.10
CA VAL A 82 -12.56 -3.24 -12.22
C VAL A 82 -12.80 -1.79 -12.66
N PRO A 83 -13.60 -1.52 -13.73
CA PRO A 83 -13.91 -0.15 -14.12
C PRO A 83 -14.51 0.67 -12.98
N TYR A 84 -15.46 0.11 -12.21
CA TYR A 84 -16.04 0.79 -11.05
C TYR A 84 -14.96 1.24 -10.05
N TRP A 85 -14.04 0.34 -9.69
CA TRP A 85 -13.00 0.70 -8.72
C TRP A 85 -12.02 1.74 -9.25
N LEU A 86 -11.69 1.69 -10.54
CA LEU A 86 -10.80 2.64 -11.19
C LEU A 86 -11.45 4.03 -11.30
N THR A 87 -12.68 4.11 -11.80
CA THR A 87 -13.42 5.38 -11.93
C THR A 87 -13.70 6.00 -10.58
N HIS A 88 -14.18 5.21 -9.61
CA HIS A 88 -14.43 5.69 -8.25
C HIS A 88 -13.15 6.22 -7.57
N ARG A 89 -12.00 5.56 -7.77
CA ARG A 89 -10.72 6.04 -7.25
C ARG A 89 -10.30 7.35 -7.90
N PHE A 90 -10.43 7.45 -9.22
CA PHE A 90 -10.13 8.69 -9.95
C PHE A 90 -11.00 9.86 -9.46
N LEU A 91 -12.31 9.65 -9.30
CA LEU A 91 -13.25 10.68 -8.87
C LEU A 91 -13.06 11.08 -7.40
N SER A 92 -12.89 10.10 -6.51
CA SER A 92 -12.70 10.36 -5.07
C SER A 92 -11.33 10.94 -4.73
N ARG A 93 -10.35 10.84 -5.65
CA ARG A 93 -8.96 11.27 -5.46
C ARG A 93 -8.30 10.70 -4.20
N GLN A 94 -8.80 9.57 -3.72
CA GLN A 94 -8.29 8.93 -2.51
C GLN A 94 -7.01 8.15 -2.81
N SER A 95 -5.94 8.50 -2.11
CA SER A 95 -4.68 7.76 -2.14
C SER A 95 -4.84 6.30 -1.71
N PHE A 96 -3.99 5.43 -2.25
CA PHE A 96 -3.88 4.02 -1.83
C PHE A 96 -3.18 3.88 -0.50
N PHE A 97 -2.19 4.73 -0.25
CA PHE A 97 -1.35 4.71 0.94
C PHE A 97 -1.41 6.05 1.64
N MET A 98 -1.50 6.00 2.97
CA MET A 98 -1.59 7.22 3.77
C MET A 98 -0.23 7.73 4.19
N HIS A 99 0.74 6.84 4.33
CA HIS A 99 2.06 7.18 4.83
C HIS A 99 3.04 7.40 3.67
N ARG A 100 4.03 8.26 3.92
CA ARG A 100 5.18 8.46 3.04
C ARG A 100 6.44 8.22 3.87
N PRO A 101 6.71 6.95 4.22
CA PRO A 101 7.86 6.61 5.03
C PRO A 101 9.17 6.84 4.27
N ASP A 102 10.29 6.92 4.99
CA ASP A 102 11.62 6.96 4.38
C ASP A 102 11.92 5.64 3.67
N ILE A 103 11.51 4.53 4.29
CA ILE A 103 11.70 3.18 3.77
C ILE A 103 10.35 2.60 3.34
N THR A 104 10.24 2.27 2.06
CA THR A 104 9.05 1.61 1.52
C THR A 104 9.38 0.19 1.09
N ILE A 105 8.75 -0.78 1.74
CA ILE A 105 8.96 -2.20 1.49
C ILE A 105 7.78 -2.73 0.66
N LYS A 106 8.08 -3.36 -0.48
CA LYS A 106 7.06 -3.87 -1.41
C LYS A 106 6.61 -5.25 -0.99
N TYR A 107 5.30 -5.45 -0.85
CA TYR A 107 4.70 -6.72 -0.47
C TYR A 107 5.10 -7.86 -1.41
N GLU A 108 5.36 -7.55 -2.68
CA GLU A 108 5.69 -8.51 -3.72
C GLU A 108 7.14 -9.05 -3.64
N ASN A 109 8.05 -8.41 -2.89
CA ASN A 109 9.49 -8.63 -2.99
C ASN A 109 10.09 -9.27 -1.72
N GLY A 110 9.80 -10.53 -1.41
CA GLY A 110 10.52 -11.21 -0.31
C GLY A 110 10.37 -10.52 1.06
N LEU A 111 9.15 -10.05 1.33
CA LEU A 111 8.77 -9.13 2.40
C LEU A 111 9.36 -9.39 3.79
N LYS A 112 9.47 -10.65 4.18
CA LYS A 112 9.99 -11.04 5.50
C LYS A 112 11.44 -10.59 5.68
N SER A 113 12.31 -10.93 4.74
CA SER A 113 13.74 -10.63 4.85
C SER A 113 14.02 -9.14 4.84
N GLU A 114 13.32 -8.35 4.01
CA GLU A 114 13.48 -6.89 3.99
C GLU A 114 13.07 -6.26 5.34
N ILE A 115 12.02 -6.75 5.97
CA ILE A 115 11.60 -6.22 7.28
C ILE A 115 12.58 -6.66 8.38
N GLU A 116 13.02 -7.92 8.38
CA GLU A 116 14.00 -8.42 9.36
C GLU A 116 15.32 -7.63 9.31
N LEU A 117 15.72 -7.17 8.11
CA LEU A 117 16.88 -6.28 7.95
C LEU A 117 16.66 -4.91 8.61
N VAL A 118 15.48 -4.32 8.46
CA VAL A 118 15.17 -3.01 9.08
C VAL A 118 15.04 -3.12 10.60
N VAL A 119 14.37 -4.16 11.09
CA VAL A 119 14.07 -4.27 12.53
C VAL A 119 15.16 -4.97 13.34
N GLY A 120 16.14 -5.58 12.68
CA GLY A 120 17.26 -6.27 13.32
C GLY A 120 16.86 -7.54 14.09
N ALA A 121 15.69 -8.12 13.79
CA ALA A 121 15.14 -9.26 14.51
C ALA A 121 14.29 -10.16 13.59
N THR A 122 14.28 -11.45 13.89
CA THR A 122 13.44 -12.44 13.20
C THR A 122 11.96 -12.22 13.53
N ILE A 123 11.10 -12.25 12.52
CA ILE A 123 9.65 -12.07 12.70
C ILE A 123 8.87 -13.34 12.31
N ASP A 124 7.88 -13.70 13.12
CA ASP A 124 6.86 -14.71 12.77
C ASP A 124 5.56 -14.03 12.35
N VAL A 125 5.34 -14.01 11.03
CA VAL A 125 4.13 -13.43 10.44
C VAL A 125 3.19 -14.56 10.10
N ARG A 126 2.26 -14.83 11.03
CA ARG A 126 1.13 -15.70 10.73
C ARG A 126 0.19 -14.99 9.77
N THR A 127 0.37 -15.20 8.47
CA THR A 127 -0.59 -14.71 7.47
C THR A 127 -1.93 -15.42 7.67
N LYS A 128 -2.87 -14.74 8.34
CA LYS A 128 -4.20 -15.29 8.65
C LYS A 128 -5.08 -15.56 7.42
N PHE A 129 -4.67 -15.17 6.21
CA PHE A 129 -5.49 -15.26 4.99
C PHE A 129 -4.63 -15.45 3.74
N LYS A 130 -3.76 -16.46 3.71
CA LYS A 130 -3.07 -16.81 2.46
C LYS A 130 -4.13 -17.39 1.51
N THR A 131 -4.51 -16.61 0.50
CA THR A 131 -5.39 -17.09 -0.56
C THR A 131 -4.52 -17.93 -1.50
N GLU A 132 -4.42 -19.22 -1.21
CA GLU A 132 -4.03 -20.23 -2.18
C GLU A 132 -4.99 -20.06 -3.37
N ASP A 133 -4.45 -19.97 -4.59
CA ASP A 133 -5.20 -19.64 -5.83
C ASP A 133 -5.60 -18.17 -6.07
N LYS A 134 -4.97 -17.20 -5.38
CA LYS A 134 -5.17 -15.79 -5.73
C LYS A 134 -4.79 -15.53 -7.20
N ILE A 135 -5.78 -15.16 -8.00
CA ILE A 135 -5.59 -14.71 -9.37
C ILE A 135 -4.67 -13.48 -9.37
N LYS A 136 -3.61 -13.54 -10.17
CA LYS A 136 -2.69 -12.43 -10.39
C LYS A 136 -3.44 -11.26 -11.02
N TRP A 137 -3.24 -10.04 -10.54
CA TRP A 137 -3.94 -8.87 -11.07
C TRP A 137 -3.76 -8.71 -12.58
N GLN A 138 -2.61 -9.10 -13.13
CA GLN A 138 -2.34 -9.05 -14.57
C GLN A 138 -3.35 -9.84 -15.42
N ASN A 139 -4.00 -10.85 -14.83
CA ASN A 139 -4.99 -11.69 -15.51
C ASN A 139 -6.43 -11.15 -15.37
N ILE A 140 -6.64 -10.10 -14.59
CA ILE A 140 -7.96 -9.52 -14.29
C ILE A 140 -8.18 -8.24 -15.11
N PHE A 141 -7.12 -7.46 -15.34
CA PHE A 141 -7.20 -6.14 -15.95
C PHE A 141 -7.04 -6.24 -17.47
N THR A 142 -7.86 -5.49 -18.20
CA THR A 142 -7.66 -5.28 -19.64
C THR A 142 -6.51 -4.30 -19.89
N LYS A 143 -6.06 -4.21 -21.15
CA LYS A 143 -5.04 -3.21 -21.54
C LYS A 143 -5.51 -1.78 -21.28
N GLU A 144 -6.79 -1.50 -21.46
CA GLU A 144 -7.33 -0.14 -21.28
C GLU A 144 -7.47 0.21 -19.80
N ASP A 145 -7.85 -0.75 -18.95
CA ASP A 145 -7.81 -0.57 -17.49
C ASP A 145 -6.40 -0.20 -17.00
N VAL A 146 -5.38 -0.88 -17.54
CA VAL A 146 -3.98 -0.60 -17.17
C VAL A 146 -3.55 0.79 -17.64
N LYS A 147 -3.89 1.21 -18.86
CA LYS A 147 -3.58 2.56 -19.34
C LYS A 147 -4.26 3.63 -18.48
N PHE A 148 -5.54 3.45 -18.18
CA PHE A 148 -6.28 4.36 -17.32
C PHE A 148 -5.64 4.44 -15.93
N ALA A 149 -5.31 3.29 -15.32
CA ALA A 149 -4.67 3.25 -14.03
C ALA A 149 -3.29 3.93 -14.02
N LEU A 150 -2.48 3.73 -15.07
CA LEU A 150 -1.18 4.38 -15.21
C LEU A 150 -1.29 5.91 -15.29
N ALA A 151 -2.36 6.42 -15.88
CA ALA A 151 -2.63 7.86 -15.97
C ALA A 151 -3.18 8.46 -14.67
N THR A 152 -3.94 7.67 -13.90
CA THR A 152 -4.77 8.19 -12.79
C THR A 152 -4.29 7.80 -11.39
N ILE A 153 -3.48 6.75 -11.24
CA ILE A 153 -2.98 6.28 -9.94
C ILE A 153 -1.51 6.71 -9.78
N PRO A 154 -1.23 7.83 -9.09
CA PRO A 154 0.14 8.34 -8.96
C PRO A 154 1.08 7.38 -8.23
N GLU A 155 0.56 6.55 -7.32
CA GLU A 155 1.33 5.60 -6.53
C GLU A 155 2.03 4.53 -7.38
N LEU A 156 1.49 4.18 -8.56
CA LEU A 156 2.18 3.29 -9.49
C LEU A 156 3.53 3.87 -9.92
N ILE A 157 3.62 5.19 -10.05
CA ILE A 157 4.83 5.90 -10.45
C ILE A 157 5.72 6.17 -9.23
N THR A 158 5.17 6.73 -8.15
CA THR A 158 5.97 7.15 -6.99
C THR A 158 6.60 5.98 -6.25
N LEU A 159 5.98 4.80 -6.30
CA LEU A 159 6.53 3.56 -5.71
C LEU A 159 7.42 2.77 -6.67
N GLY A 160 7.67 3.31 -7.88
CA GLY A 160 8.53 2.66 -8.87
C GLY A 160 7.98 1.32 -9.38
N TYR A 161 6.67 1.18 -9.49
CA TYR A 161 6.06 0.07 -10.25
C TYR A 161 6.06 0.33 -11.76
N VAL A 162 6.25 1.59 -12.17
CA VAL A 162 6.45 1.98 -13.57
C VAL A 162 7.93 2.29 -13.85
N PRO A 163 8.56 1.63 -14.85
CA PRO A 163 9.92 1.93 -15.28
C PRO A 163 10.09 3.41 -15.61
N SER A 164 11.23 4.01 -15.24
CA SER A 164 11.48 5.45 -15.40
C SER A 164 11.25 5.96 -16.82
N ALA A 165 11.65 5.17 -17.83
CA ALA A 165 11.48 5.50 -19.25
C ALA A 165 10.00 5.63 -19.68
N LEU A 166 9.08 5.00 -18.97
CA LEU A 166 7.66 4.95 -19.33
C LEU A 166 6.79 5.93 -18.52
N ARG A 167 7.37 6.66 -17.56
CA ARG A 167 6.60 7.51 -16.63
C ARG A 167 5.93 8.70 -17.33
N HIS A 168 6.59 9.31 -18.32
CA HIS A 168 6.02 10.44 -19.07
C HIS A 168 4.84 9.99 -19.92
N GLN A 169 4.99 8.87 -20.63
CA GLN A 169 3.93 8.28 -21.46
C GLN A 169 2.73 7.83 -20.61
N ALA A 170 2.99 7.22 -19.44
CA ALA A 170 1.96 6.78 -18.51
C ALA A 170 1.02 7.92 -18.09
N ARG A 171 1.55 9.12 -17.87
CA ARG A 171 0.77 10.29 -17.43
C ARG A 171 0.06 11.03 -18.56
N SER A 172 0.43 10.77 -19.82
CA SER A 172 -0.10 11.49 -20.98
C SER A 172 -1.28 10.78 -21.65
N TYR A 173 -1.72 9.62 -21.15
CA TYR A 173 -2.87 8.94 -21.73
C TYR A 173 -4.14 9.77 -21.51
N ASP A 174 -4.91 9.96 -22.59
CA ASP A 174 -6.24 10.55 -22.50
C ASP A 174 -7.18 9.56 -21.79
N VAL A 175 -7.74 10.01 -20.68
CA VAL A 175 -8.62 9.21 -19.82
C VAL A 175 -10.10 9.37 -20.20
N ASN A 176 -10.44 10.37 -21.02
CA ASN A 176 -11.83 10.66 -21.37
C ASN A 176 -12.53 9.50 -22.09
N PRO A 177 -11.91 8.81 -23.08
CA PRO A 177 -12.57 7.67 -23.74
C PRO A 177 -12.97 6.56 -22.75
N TYR A 178 -12.10 6.28 -21.77
CA TYR A 178 -12.37 5.28 -20.74
C TYR A 178 -13.50 5.71 -19.81
N LEU A 179 -13.54 6.99 -19.41
CA LEU A 179 -14.63 7.53 -18.59
C LEU A 179 -15.96 7.49 -19.33
N GLU A 180 -15.97 7.83 -20.63
CA GLU A 180 -17.16 7.78 -21.50
C GLU A 180 -17.71 6.36 -21.63
N GLU A 181 -16.84 5.38 -21.88
CA GLU A 181 -17.20 3.96 -21.99
C GLU A 181 -17.80 3.42 -20.68
N HIS A 182 -17.31 3.89 -19.53
CA HIS A 182 -17.67 3.35 -18.22
C HIS A 182 -18.52 4.30 -17.35
N LYS A 183 -19.21 5.28 -17.95
CA LYS A 183 -20.05 6.27 -17.23
C LYS A 183 -21.07 5.65 -16.27
N ASN A 184 -21.58 4.46 -16.58
CA ASN A 184 -22.58 3.76 -15.76
C ASN A 184 -21.99 3.00 -14.57
N HIS A 185 -20.66 2.97 -14.44
CA HIS A 185 -19.94 2.33 -13.34
C HIS A 185 -19.38 3.34 -12.32
N ALA A 186 -19.65 4.64 -12.47
CA ALA A 186 -19.20 5.69 -11.56
C ALA A 186 -20.16 5.91 -10.39
#